data_AF-A0A8T3B0S7-F1
#
_entry.id   AF-A0A8T3B0S7-F1
#
_cell.length_a   1.000
_cell.length_b   1.000
_cell.length_c   1.000
_cell.angle_alpha   90.00
_cell.angle_beta   90.00
_cell.angle_gamma   90.00
#
_symmetry.space_group_name_H-M   'P 1'
#
loop_
_entity.id
_entity.type
_entity.pdbx_description
1 polymer ?
#
loop_
_entity_poly.entity_id
_entity_poly.type
_entity_poly.pdbx_seq_one_letter_code
_entity_poly.pdbx_strand_id
1 'polypeptide(L)'
;MDEENIGPFRRTSARTRKVASKMAAALASTDNRTQKKQKGTKRKTRQAKALENARRAPRTFLEIIHEANLESLSAHVPTYLRAAVGPPTSSSRRYFCTVCGFIATYTCVRCGVRFCSCRCQVIHNDTRCLKFVA
;
A
#
# COMPACT_ATOMS: atom_id res chain seq x y z
N MET A 1 -81.15 -25.29 -3.50
CA MET A 1 -80.03 -25.73 -4.35
C MET A 1 -79.87 -24.67 -5.42
N ASP A 2 -78.61 -24.35 -5.75
CA ASP A 2 -78.10 -23.35 -6.69
C ASP A 2 -77.76 -21.97 -6.08
N GLU A 3 -76.52 -21.91 -5.57
CA GLU A 3 -75.84 -20.79 -4.91
C GLU A 3 -74.74 -20.20 -5.84
N GLU A 4 -74.52 -18.89 -5.70
CA GLU A 4 -73.31 -18.10 -5.99
C GLU A 4 -72.99 -17.59 -7.42
N ASN A 5 -73.68 -16.49 -7.74
CA ASN A 5 -73.15 -15.13 -7.94
C ASN A 5 -71.70 -14.93 -8.47
N ILE A 6 -71.64 -14.29 -9.64
CA ILE A 6 -70.45 -13.99 -10.43
C ILE A 6 -69.85 -12.62 -10.06
N GLY A 7 -68.60 -12.59 -9.58
CA GLY A 7 -67.63 -11.51 -9.83
C GLY A 7 -66.78 -11.05 -8.63
N PRO A 8 -65.71 -10.23 -8.83
CA PRO A 8 -64.83 -10.10 -9.99
C PRO A 8 -63.37 -10.48 -9.65
N PHE A 9 -62.66 -11.02 -10.64
CA PHE A 9 -61.22 -11.29 -10.59
C PHE A 9 -60.44 -9.97 -10.40
N ARG A 10 -60.01 -9.66 -9.16
CA ARG A 10 -59.19 -8.47 -8.88
C ARG A 10 -57.85 -8.59 -9.62
N ARG A 11 -57.69 -7.85 -10.72
CA ARG A 11 -56.38 -7.63 -11.36
C ARG A 11 -55.43 -7.01 -10.34
N THR A 12 -54.55 -7.82 -9.76
CA THR A 12 -53.48 -7.32 -8.90
C THR A 12 -52.52 -6.46 -9.74
N SER A 13 -52.28 -5.24 -9.24
CA SER A 13 -51.43 -4.24 -9.88
C SER A 13 -50.07 -4.83 -10.24
N ALA A 14 -49.56 -4.51 -11.44
CA ALA A 14 -48.21 -4.89 -11.86
C ALA A 14 -47.12 -4.39 -10.89
N ARG A 15 -47.44 -3.41 -10.04
CA ARG A 15 -46.55 -2.86 -9.01
C ARG A 15 -46.33 -3.85 -7.86
N THR A 16 -47.35 -4.57 -7.40
CA THR A 16 -47.20 -5.56 -6.30
C THR A 16 -46.48 -6.83 -6.75
N ARG A 17 -46.68 -7.27 -8.00
CA ARG A 17 -45.91 -8.37 -8.60
C ARG A 17 -44.40 -8.12 -8.66
N LYS A 18 -43.98 -6.86 -8.90
CA LYS A 18 -42.57 -6.47 -8.95
C LYS A 18 -41.87 -6.43 -7.60
N VAL A 19 -42.61 -6.28 -6.49
CA VAL A 19 -42.03 -6.27 -5.13
C VAL A 19 -41.78 -7.71 -4.67
N ALA A 20 -42.71 -8.62 -4.96
CA ALA A 20 -42.59 -10.03 -4.61
C ALA A 20 -41.43 -10.73 -5.33
N SER A 21 -41.23 -10.48 -6.63
CA SER A 21 -40.10 -11.04 -7.39
C SER A 21 -38.73 -10.53 -6.90
N LYS A 22 -38.69 -9.31 -6.35
CA LYS A 22 -37.46 -8.71 -5.79
C LYS A 22 -37.07 -9.32 -4.45
N MET A 23 -38.05 -9.70 -3.63
CA MET A 23 -37.83 -10.40 -2.36
C MET A 23 -37.35 -11.84 -2.57
N ALA A 24 -37.83 -12.52 -3.62
CA ALA A 24 -37.42 -13.89 -3.96
C ALA A 24 -35.93 -13.97 -4.40
N ALA A 25 -35.46 -12.99 -5.17
CA ALA A 25 -34.06 -12.93 -5.61
C ALA A 25 -33.06 -12.69 -4.46
N ALA A 26 -33.50 -12.08 -3.35
CA ALA A 26 -32.66 -11.82 -2.18
C ALA A 26 -32.42 -13.07 -1.32
N LEU A 27 -33.30 -14.08 -1.40
CA LEU A 27 -33.16 -15.34 -0.66
C LEU A 27 -32.28 -16.38 -1.38
N ALA A 28 -31.99 -16.18 -2.67
CA ALA A 28 -31.25 -17.13 -3.51
C ALA A 28 -29.76 -16.80 -3.73
N SER A 29 -29.25 -15.67 -3.20
CA SER A 29 -27.83 -15.29 -3.35
C SER A 29 -27.04 -15.54 -2.07
N THR A 30 -26.31 -16.66 -2.02
CA THR A 30 -25.31 -16.96 -0.99
C THR A 30 -23.95 -16.29 -1.27
N ASP A 31 -23.80 -15.59 -2.39
CA ASP A 31 -22.56 -14.92 -2.78
C ASP A 31 -22.59 -13.40 -2.51
N ASN A 32 -21.92 -12.98 -1.43
CA ASN A 32 -21.70 -11.57 -1.10
C ASN A 32 -20.64 -10.87 -1.99
N ARG A 33 -20.05 -11.57 -2.98
CA ARG A 33 -18.91 -11.07 -3.76
C ARG A 33 -19.29 -10.15 -4.92
N THR A 34 -20.56 -10.15 -5.35
CA THR A 34 -21.08 -9.32 -6.45
C THR A 34 -21.97 -8.17 -5.98
N GLN A 35 -21.82 -7.69 -4.74
CA GLN A 35 -22.31 -6.36 -4.36
C GLN A 35 -21.42 -5.26 -4.98
N LYS A 36 -21.40 -5.22 -6.31
CA LYS A 36 -20.89 -4.11 -7.10
C LYS A 36 -21.81 -2.92 -6.83
N LYS A 37 -21.48 -2.17 -5.78
CA LYS A 37 -21.75 -0.73 -5.58
C LYS A 37 -23.07 -0.31 -6.25
N GLN A 38 -24.22 -0.67 -5.68
CA GLN A 38 -25.45 0.03 -5.96
C GLN A 38 -25.19 1.50 -5.59
N LYS A 39 -24.84 2.32 -6.58
CA LYS A 39 -24.77 3.78 -6.42
C LYS A 39 -26.18 4.20 -6.05
N GLY A 40 -26.43 4.40 -4.76
CA GLY A 40 -27.70 4.89 -4.27
C GLY A 40 -28.11 6.11 -5.10
N THR A 41 -29.38 6.13 -5.50
CA THR A 41 -30.03 7.19 -6.28
C THR A 41 -30.11 8.54 -5.53
N LYS A 42 -29.50 8.64 -4.34
CA LYS A 42 -29.43 9.86 -3.53
C LYS A 42 -28.25 10.71 -4.00
N ARG A 43 -28.55 11.96 -4.38
CA ARG A 43 -27.55 12.97 -4.75
C ARG A 43 -26.58 13.17 -3.59
N LYS A 44 -25.34 12.70 -3.73
CA LYS A 44 -24.29 12.92 -2.72
C LYS A 44 -24.02 14.41 -2.57
N THR A 45 -23.91 14.87 -1.33
CA THR A 45 -23.50 16.24 -1.01
C THR A 45 -22.10 16.52 -1.56
N ARG A 46 -21.81 17.80 -1.83
CA ARG A 46 -20.48 18.24 -2.31
C ARG A 46 -19.37 17.81 -1.34
N GLN A 47 -19.65 17.83 -0.03
CA GLN A 47 -18.76 17.36 1.03
C GLN A 47 -18.48 15.85 0.95
N ALA A 48 -19.51 15.02 0.72
CA ALA A 48 -19.33 13.58 0.57
C ALA A 48 -18.49 13.21 -0.66
N LYS A 49 -18.60 13.98 -1.76
CA LYS A 49 -17.74 13.81 -2.93
C LYS A 49 -16.29 14.26 -2.68
N ALA A 50 -16.08 15.36 -1.96
CA ALA A 50 -14.75 15.83 -1.59
C ALA A 50 -14.01 14.81 -0.72
N LEU A 51 -14.71 14.21 0.26
CA LEU A 51 -14.14 13.16 1.12
C LEU A 51 -13.81 11.86 0.35
N GLU A 52 -14.66 11.46 -0.60
CA GLU A 52 -14.38 10.29 -1.47
C GLU A 52 -13.14 10.54 -2.36
N ASN A 53 -12.98 11.76 -2.89
CA ASN A 53 -11.81 12.13 -3.68
C ASN A 53 -10.54 12.21 -2.82
N ALA A 54 -10.63 12.72 -1.59
CA ALA A 54 -9.50 12.75 -0.65
C ALA A 54 -9.02 11.34 -0.27
N ARG A 55 -9.94 10.39 -0.10
CA ARG A 55 -9.60 8.97 0.13
C ARG A 55 -8.94 8.29 -1.08
N ARG A 56 -9.13 8.85 -2.28
CA ARG A 56 -8.57 8.33 -3.53
C ARG A 56 -7.32 9.09 -3.98
N ALA A 57 -6.99 10.19 -3.31
CA ALA A 57 -5.77 10.93 -3.55
C ALA A 57 -4.55 10.07 -3.18
N PRO A 58 -3.43 10.20 -3.92
CA PRO A 58 -2.19 9.52 -3.55
C PRO A 58 -1.75 10.01 -2.16
N ARG A 59 -1.41 9.07 -1.28
CA ARG A 59 -0.89 9.36 0.06
C ARG A 59 0.62 9.49 0.00
N THR A 60 1.15 10.39 0.80
CA THR A 60 2.59 10.49 1.02
C THR A 60 3.06 9.29 1.85
N PHE A 61 4.35 8.98 1.73
CA PHE A 61 4.93 7.87 2.49
C PHE A 61 4.76 8.02 4.01
N LEU A 62 4.92 9.25 4.53
CA LEU A 62 4.76 9.55 5.96
C LEU A 62 3.32 9.33 6.44
N GLU A 63 2.31 9.69 5.64
CA GLU A 63 0.90 9.44 5.96
C GLU A 63 0.62 7.94 6.07
N ILE A 64 1.18 7.13 5.16
CA ILE A 64 1.02 5.67 5.17
C ILE A 64 1.65 5.06 6.43
N ILE A 65 2.82 5.55 6.87
CA ILE A 65 3.44 5.11 8.13
C ILE A 65 2.55 5.42 9.34
N HIS A 66 2.02 6.65 9.41
CA HIS A 66 1.17 7.09 10.52
C HIS A 66 -0.12 6.27 10.61
N GLU A 67 -0.78 6.01 9.47
CA GLU A 67 -2.01 5.22 9.43
C GLU A 67 -1.81 3.75 9.78
N ALA A 68 -0.62 3.19 9.49
CA ALA A 68 -0.29 1.81 9.80
C ALA A 68 -0.09 1.55 11.30
N ASN A 69 0.01 2.60 12.13
CA ASN A 69 0.15 2.53 13.59
C ASN A 69 1.18 1.47 14.05
N LEU A 70 2.38 1.51 13.46
CA LEU A 70 3.40 0.45 13.55
C LEU A 70 3.82 0.11 14.99
N GLU A 71 3.67 1.03 15.94
CA GLU A 71 4.00 0.84 17.37
C GLU A 71 3.02 -0.09 18.08
N SER A 72 1.76 -0.12 17.64
CA SER A 72 0.74 -1.02 18.19
C SER A 72 0.90 -2.48 17.75
N LEU A 73 1.72 -2.73 16.72
CA LEU A 73 1.97 -4.06 16.21
C LEU A 73 2.95 -4.81 17.15
N SER A 74 2.63 -6.07 17.43
CA SER A 74 3.45 -6.95 18.26
C SER A 74 4.88 -7.07 17.71
N ALA A 75 5.85 -7.31 18.60
CA ALA A 75 7.29 -7.32 18.27
C ALA A 75 7.67 -8.33 17.15
N HIS A 76 6.88 -9.39 16.97
CA HIS A 76 7.11 -10.41 15.96
C HIS A 76 6.73 -9.98 14.53
N VAL A 77 5.92 -8.92 14.36
CA VAL A 77 5.51 -8.47 13.03
C VAL A 77 6.60 -7.56 12.44
N PRO A 78 7.18 -7.92 11.28
CA PRO A 78 8.13 -7.06 10.59
C PRO A 78 7.42 -5.79 10.13
N THR A 79 7.89 -4.64 10.58
CA THR A 79 7.39 -3.31 10.19
C THR A 79 8.49 -2.50 9.53
N TYR A 80 8.13 -1.43 8.81
CA TYR A 80 9.11 -0.56 8.14
C TYR A 80 10.23 -0.09 9.09
N LEU A 81 9.89 0.26 10.33
CA LEU A 81 10.87 0.70 11.35
C LEU A 81 11.73 -0.44 11.90
N ARG A 82 11.20 -1.67 11.95
CA ARG A 82 11.90 -2.86 12.48
C ARG A 82 12.65 -3.64 11.41
N ALA A 83 12.45 -3.33 10.14
CA ALA A 83 13.17 -3.94 9.02
C ALA A 83 14.66 -3.57 8.99
N ALA A 84 15.11 -2.64 9.84
CA ALA A 84 16.51 -2.32 10.01
C ALA A 84 17.30 -3.57 10.43
N VAL A 85 18.39 -3.84 9.71
CA VAL A 85 19.30 -4.93 10.05
C VAL A 85 19.97 -4.60 11.39
N GLY A 86 19.99 -5.57 12.31
CA GLY A 86 20.68 -5.44 13.58
C GLY A 86 22.19 -5.21 13.40
N PRO A 87 22.91 -4.88 14.48
CA PRO A 87 24.36 -4.69 14.42
C PRO A 87 25.06 -5.89 13.76
N PRO A 88 26.10 -5.66 12.93
CA PRO A 88 26.82 -6.76 12.30
C PRO A 88 27.40 -7.69 13.37
N THR A 89 27.20 -8.99 13.19
CA THR A 89 27.66 -10.04 14.12
C THR A 89 29.16 -10.29 14.05
N SER A 90 29.82 -9.88 12.96
CA SER A 90 31.27 -9.98 12.79
C SER A 90 31.94 -8.67 13.19
N SER A 91 32.92 -8.76 14.09
CA SER A 91 33.74 -7.63 14.54
C SER A 91 34.79 -7.18 13.51
N SER A 92 35.03 -7.96 12.45
CA SER A 92 36.06 -7.63 11.47
C SER A 92 35.53 -6.64 10.43
N ARG A 93 36.07 -5.42 10.47
CA ARG A 93 35.79 -4.39 9.46
C ARG A 93 36.38 -4.83 8.12
N ARG A 94 35.51 -5.08 7.14
CA ARG A 94 35.93 -5.32 5.76
C ARG A 94 36.16 -3.99 5.05
N TYR A 95 37.31 -3.87 4.39
CA TYR A 95 37.65 -2.67 3.64
C TYR A 95 37.46 -2.93 2.15
N PHE A 96 36.65 -2.10 1.52
CA PHE A 96 36.36 -2.15 0.10
C PHE A 96 36.88 -0.90 -0.61
N CYS A 97 37.24 -1.08 -1.87
CA CYS A 97 37.72 -0.03 -2.74
C CYS A 97 36.55 0.87 -3.13
N THR A 98 36.67 2.16 -2.87
CA THR A 98 35.64 3.15 -3.22
C THR A 98 35.46 3.38 -4.74
N VAL A 99 36.41 2.87 -5.54
CA VAL A 99 36.37 3.01 -7.01
C VAL A 99 35.65 1.82 -7.65
N CYS A 100 35.93 0.60 -7.21
CA CYS A 100 35.48 -0.63 -7.91
C CYS A 100 34.87 -1.70 -7.00
N GLY A 101 34.81 -1.50 -5.68
CA GLY A 101 34.16 -2.42 -4.73
C GLY A 101 34.97 -3.65 -4.33
N PHE A 102 36.13 -3.93 -4.93
CA PHE A 102 37.01 -5.03 -4.50
C PHE A 102 37.66 -4.78 -3.13
N ILE A 103 38.21 -5.82 -2.51
CA ILE A 103 38.94 -5.70 -1.23
C ILE A 103 40.07 -4.67 -1.38
N ALA A 104 40.11 -3.70 -0.49
CA ALA A 104 41.10 -2.64 -0.50
C ALA A 104 42.24 -2.92 0.47
N THR A 105 43.46 -2.91 -0.05
CA THR A 105 44.70 -3.07 0.71
C THR A 105 45.40 -1.74 0.98
N TYR A 106 45.07 -0.69 0.23
CA TYR A 106 45.72 0.61 0.32
C TYR A 106 44.78 1.68 0.91
N THR A 107 45.39 2.69 1.54
CA THR A 107 44.71 3.83 2.15
C THR A 107 45.27 5.13 1.58
N CYS A 108 44.40 6.06 1.20
CA CYS A 108 44.83 7.38 0.77
C CYS A 108 45.29 8.22 1.96
N VAL A 109 46.50 8.76 1.89
CA VAL A 109 47.08 9.61 2.96
C VAL A 109 46.40 10.97 3.09
N ARG A 110 45.66 11.42 2.07
CA ARG A 110 44.99 12.74 2.05
C ARG A 110 43.61 12.74 2.71
N CYS A 111 42.82 11.69 2.50
CA CYS A 111 41.42 11.63 2.94
C CYS A 111 41.05 10.32 3.64
N GLY A 112 41.99 9.39 3.84
CA GLY A 112 41.77 8.14 4.58
C GLY A 112 40.92 7.08 3.87
N VAL A 113 40.35 7.36 2.70
CA VAL A 113 39.55 6.37 1.96
C VAL A 113 40.43 5.27 1.36
N ARG A 114 39.83 4.11 1.11
CA ARG A 114 40.55 2.90 0.69
C ARG A 114 40.41 2.59 -0.80
N PHE A 115 41.45 2.01 -1.38
CA PHE A 115 41.51 1.55 -2.77
C PHE A 115 42.32 0.25 -2.92
N CYS A 116 42.13 -0.48 -4.03
CA CYS A 116 42.74 -1.80 -4.23
C CYS A 116 44.01 -1.81 -5.10
N SER A 117 44.26 -0.78 -5.91
CA SER A 117 45.40 -0.75 -6.84
C SER A 117 45.80 0.68 -7.22
N CYS A 118 46.98 0.83 -7.82
CA CYS A 118 47.47 2.12 -8.35
C CYS A 118 46.49 2.72 -9.38
N ARG A 119 45.83 1.88 -10.18
CA ARG A 119 44.80 2.37 -11.13
C ARG A 119 43.64 3.03 -10.40
N CYS A 120 43.16 2.40 -9.32
CA CYS A 120 42.11 2.98 -8.49
C CYS A 120 42.61 4.20 -7.71
N GLN A 121 43.91 4.28 -7.38
CA GLN A 121 44.49 5.46 -6.76
C GLN A 121 44.42 6.69 -7.67
N VAL A 122 44.74 6.55 -8.96
CA VAL A 122 44.65 7.65 -9.93
C VAL A 122 43.21 8.14 -10.03
N ILE A 123 42.27 7.22 -10.29
CA ILE A 123 40.84 7.55 -10.39
C ILE A 123 40.32 8.19 -9.09
N HIS A 124 40.78 7.68 -7.94
CA HIS A 124 40.47 8.25 -6.64
C HIS A 124 40.99 9.69 -6.52
N ASN A 125 42.26 9.94 -6.84
CA ASN A 125 42.87 11.26 -6.78
C ASN A 125 42.15 12.28 -7.68
N ASP A 126 41.71 11.85 -8.86
CA ASP A 126 41.11 12.74 -9.86
C ASP A 126 39.67 13.15 -9.49
N THR A 127 38.89 12.23 -8.91
CA THR A 127 37.42 12.40 -8.81
C THR A 127 36.82 12.17 -7.41
N ARG A 128 37.55 11.54 -6.48
CA ARG A 128 37.02 11.11 -5.17
C ARG A 128 37.86 11.58 -3.98
N CYS A 129 39.01 12.22 -4.19
CA CYS A 129 39.93 12.61 -3.12
C CYS A 129 39.48 13.92 -2.48
N LEU A 130 38.66 13.82 -1.45
CA LEU A 130 38.09 14.95 -0.70
C LEU A 130 39.09 15.54 0.29
N LYS A 131 40.28 15.96 -0.17
CA LYS A 131 41.38 16.48 0.66
C LYS A 131 40.94 17.55 1.69
N PHE A 132 39.80 18.25 1.47
CA PHE A 132 39.30 19.34 2.31
C PHE A 132 37.76 19.49 2.35
N VAL A 133 36.97 18.40 2.43
CA VAL A 133 35.56 18.59 2.85
C VAL A 133 35.52 18.54 4.37
N ALA A 134 35.55 19.73 4.98
CA ALA A 134 35.24 19.99 6.37
C ALA A 134 33.73 19.87 6.63
#